data_AF-A0A0D8X681-F1
#
_entry.id   AF-A0A0D8X681-F1
#
_cell.length_a   1.000
_cell.length_b   1.000
_cell.length_c   1.000
_cell.angle_alpha   90.00
_cell.angle_beta   90.00
_cell.angle_gamma   90.00
#
_symmetry.space_group_name_H-M   'P 1'
#
loop_
_entity.id
_entity.type
_entity.pdbx_description
1 polymer ?
#
loop_
_entity_poly.entity_id
_entity_poly.type
_entity_poly.pdbx_seq_one_letter_code
_entity_poly.pdbx_strand_id
1 'polypeptide(L)'
;MLYLHFSNTQVLAKQHKTNIELQQMKEALEQENVNKLKFFASVTDELRTPLNAIIGFAELIKNETLGSMDHAQYKEYVDDIYSAGIHLLTLINDVLDFSKAEESSLTVEK
;
A
#
# COMPACT_ATOMS: atom_id res chain seq x y z
N MET A 1 38.19 2.86 43.55
CA MET A 1 36.98 2.02 43.67
C MET A 1 35.69 2.84 43.53
N LEU A 2 35.44 3.87 44.37
CA LEU A 2 34.22 4.72 44.28
C LEU A 2 34.03 5.44 42.92
N TYR A 3 35.10 5.97 42.34
CA TYR A 3 35.08 6.70 41.07
C TYR A 3 34.74 5.80 39.86
N LEU A 4 35.24 4.56 39.88
CA LEU A 4 34.98 3.57 38.83
C LEU A 4 33.52 3.09 38.89
N HIS A 5 32.98 2.89 40.10
CA HIS A 5 31.59 2.54 40.28
C HIS A 5 30.66 3.66 39.80
N PHE A 6 30.94 4.92 40.16
CA PHE A 6 30.18 6.08 39.70
C PHE A 6 30.19 6.24 38.17
N SER A 7 31.35 6.07 37.54
CA SER A 7 31.50 6.09 36.08
C SER A 7 30.67 4.99 35.40
N ASN A 8 30.72 3.76 35.91
CA ASN A 8 29.93 2.66 35.37
C ASN A 8 28.43 2.91 35.50
N THR A 9 27.96 3.46 36.62
CA THR A 9 26.55 3.81 36.81
C THR A 9 26.07 4.88 35.83
N GLN A 10 26.89 5.89 35.55
CA GLN A 10 26.54 6.92 34.54
C GLN A 10 26.47 6.34 33.12
N VAL A 11 27.40 5.45 32.75
CA VAL A 11 27.38 4.78 31.45
C VAL A 11 26.13 3.93 31.30
N LEU A 12 25.76 3.15 32.32
CA LEU A 12 24.55 2.33 32.34
C LEU A 12 23.28 3.19 32.24
N ALA A 13 23.22 4.30 32.97
CA ALA A 13 22.09 5.22 32.90
C ALA A 13 21.92 5.84 31.50
N LYS A 14 23.03 6.21 30.85
CA LYS A 14 23.02 6.73 29.48
C LYS A 14 22.57 5.66 28.47
N GLN A 15 23.10 4.44 28.57
CA GLN A 15 22.70 3.33 27.71
C GLN A 15 21.21 3.01 27.87
N HIS A 16 20.70 2.98 29.10
CA HIS A 16 19.28 2.74 29.35
C HIS A 16 18.40 3.84 28.74
N LYS A 17 18.78 5.11 28.90
CA LYS A 17 18.07 6.24 28.28
C LYS A 17 18.05 6.13 26.76
N THR A 18 19.20 5.86 26.13
CA THR A 18 19.30 5.68 24.68
C THR A 18 18.47 4.49 24.19
N ASN A 19 18.43 3.38 24.95
CA ASN A 19 17.59 2.24 24.60
C ASN A 19 16.10 2.58 24.67
N ILE A 20 15.66 3.37 25.66
CA ILE A 20 14.27 3.85 25.74
C ILE A 20 13.94 4.76 24.55
N GLU A 21 14.83 5.71 24.22
CA GLU A 21 14.63 6.62 23.07
C GLU A 21 14.57 5.83 21.75
N LEU A 22 15.46 4.85 21.56
CA LEU A 22 15.44 3.96 20.40
C LEU A 22 14.14 3.15 20.32
N GLN A 23 13.67 2.62 21.45
CA GLN A 23 12.42 1.86 21.50
C GLN A 23 11.23 2.73 21.14
N GLN A 24 11.14 3.95 21.68
CA GLN A 24 10.08 4.91 21.36
C GLN A 24 10.11 5.32 19.89
N MET A 25 11.30 5.52 19.31
CA MET A 25 11.44 5.79 17.88
C MET A 25 11.01 4.60 17.02
N LYS A 26 11.35 3.37 17.43
CA LYS A 26 10.92 2.15 16.75
C LYS A 26 9.39 2.04 16.75
N GLU A 27 8.76 2.21 17.90
CA GLU A 27 7.30 2.16 18.05
C GLU A 27 6.59 3.24 17.22
N ALA A 28 7.13 4.46 17.19
CA ALA A 28 6.59 5.54 16.37
C ALA A 28 6.66 5.22 14.88
N LEU A 29 7.80 4.67 14.43
CA LEU A 29 8.00 4.28 13.02
C LEU A 29 7.08 3.12 12.63
N GLU A 30 6.93 2.11 13.50
CA GLU A 30 5.99 1.01 13.29
C GLU A 30 4.55 1.51 13.17
N GLN A 31 4.15 2.46 14.01
CA GLN A 31 2.82 3.03 13.96
C GLN A 31 2.58 3.85 12.68
N GLU A 32 3.58 4.61 12.23
CA GLU A 32 3.52 5.34 10.96
C GLU A 32 3.36 4.37 9.78
N ASN A 33 4.14 3.28 9.76
CA ASN A 33 4.05 2.24 8.74
C ASN A 33 2.65 1.62 8.71
N VAL A 34 2.11 1.20 9.86
CA VAL A 34 0.75 0.64 9.95
C VAL A 34 -0.29 1.61 9.38
N ASN A 35 -0.16 2.91 9.66
CA ASN A 35 -1.09 3.92 9.14
C ASN A 35 -0.99 4.07 7.61
N LYS A 36 0.24 4.07 7.08
CA LYS A 36 0.50 4.12 5.63
C LYS A 36 -0.11 2.91 4.90
N LEU A 37 0.06 1.72 5.47
CA LEU A 37 -0.49 0.49 4.93
C LEU A 37 -2.01 0.49 4.89
N LYS A 38 -2.65 0.90 6.00
CA LYS A 38 -4.11 1.06 6.07
C LYS A 38 -4.64 2.06 5.04
N PHE A 39 -3.93 3.16 4.84
CA PHE A 39 -4.28 4.15 3.82
C PHE A 39 -4.28 3.53 2.41
N PHE A 40 -3.22 2.82 2.02
CA PHE A 40 -3.17 2.17 0.70
C PHE A 40 -4.24 1.11 0.51
N ALA A 41 -4.54 0.32 1.55
CA ALA A 41 -5.63 -0.65 1.52
C ALA A 41 -6.99 0.02 1.28
N SER A 42 -7.31 1.08 2.02
CA SER A 42 -8.58 1.81 1.88
C SER A 42 -8.74 2.41 0.49
N VAL A 43 -7.73 3.13 0.01
CA VAL A 43 -7.77 3.78 -1.32
C VAL A 43 -7.89 2.73 -2.43
N THR A 44 -7.20 1.60 -2.31
CA THR A 44 -7.29 0.52 -3.30
C THR A 44 -8.70 -0.03 -3.41
N ASP A 45 -9.37 -0.29 -2.29
CA ASP A 45 -10.72 -0.83 -2.30
C ASP A 45 -11.75 0.19 -2.84
N GLU A 46 -11.56 1.47 -2.53
CA GLU A 46 -12.37 2.56 -3.09
C GLU A 46 -12.16 2.74 -4.60
N LEU A 47 -10.95 2.52 -5.12
CA LEU A 47 -10.65 2.62 -6.56
C LEU A 47 -11.10 1.39 -7.36
N ARG A 48 -11.08 0.20 -6.77
CA ARG A 48 -11.52 -1.05 -7.43
C ARG A 48 -12.98 -0.96 -7.90
N THR A 49 -13.85 -0.39 -7.07
CA THR A 49 -15.30 -0.30 -7.37
C THR A 49 -15.61 0.50 -8.64
N PRO A 50 -15.21 1.78 -8.77
CA PRO A 50 -15.43 2.57 -9.99
C PRO A 50 -14.68 2.00 -11.20
N LEU A 51 -13.48 1.44 -10.99
CA LEU A 51 -12.69 0.87 -12.09
C LEU A 51 -13.34 -0.39 -12.67
N ASN A 52 -13.85 -1.28 -11.81
CA ASN A 52 -14.61 -2.45 -12.25
C ASN A 52 -15.89 -2.04 -12.99
N ALA A 53 -16.54 -0.96 -12.57
CA ALA A 53 -17.68 -0.40 -13.30
C ALA A 53 -17.28 0.07 -14.71
N ILE A 54 -16.18 0.81 -14.85
CA ILE A 54 -15.66 1.28 -16.15
C ILE A 54 -15.30 0.09 -17.05
N ILE A 55 -14.59 -0.91 -16.52
CA ILE A 55 -14.23 -2.12 -17.26
C ILE A 55 -15.49 -2.87 -17.70
N GLY A 56 -16.47 -3.04 -16.81
CA GLY A 56 -17.72 -3.71 -17.12
C GLY A 56 -18.53 -2.99 -18.20
N PHE A 57 -18.62 -1.65 -18.16
CA PHE A 57 -19.26 -0.88 -19.22
C PHE A 57 -18.49 -0.99 -20.54
N ALA A 58 -17.17 -0.89 -20.52
CA ALA A 58 -16.34 -1.07 -21.70
C ALA A 58 -16.52 -2.47 -22.31
N GLU A 59 -16.58 -3.52 -21.49
CA GLU A 59 -16.85 -4.89 -21.93
C GLU A 59 -18.24 -5.04 -22.56
N LEU A 60 -19.27 -4.45 -21.96
CA LEU A 60 -20.63 -4.46 -22.53
C LEU A 60 -20.69 -3.76 -23.88
N ILE A 61 -19.99 -2.62 -24.03
CA ILE A 61 -19.93 -1.87 -25.28
C ILE A 61 -19.13 -2.66 -26.33
N LYS A 62 -18.00 -3.25 -25.94
CA LYS A 62 -17.13 -4.07 -26.80
C LYS A 62 -17.87 -5.28 -27.37
N ASN A 63 -18.69 -5.93 -26.53
CA ASN A 63 -19.47 -7.09 -26.90
C ASN A 63 -20.74 -6.74 -27.71
N GLU A 64 -20.97 -5.46 -28.02
CA GLU A 64 -22.13 -4.98 -28.79
C GLU A 64 -23.48 -5.44 -28.18
N THR A 65 -23.53 -5.60 -26.84
CA THR A 65 -24.67 -6.21 -26.13
C THR A 65 -25.98 -5.43 -26.28
N LEU A 66 -25.91 -4.14 -26.60
CA LEU A 66 -27.06 -3.24 -26.82
C LEU A 66 -27.25 -2.85 -28.30
N GLY A 67 -26.49 -3.44 -29.22
CA GLY A 67 -26.52 -3.12 -30.63
C GLY A 67 -25.13 -2.94 -31.23
N SER A 68 -25.06 -3.05 -32.56
CA SER A 68 -23.82 -2.94 -33.31
C SER A 68 -23.22 -1.53 -33.24
N MET A 69 -21.90 -1.45 -33.18
CA MET A 69 -21.16 -0.20 -33.32
C MET A 69 -20.82 0.04 -34.78
N ASP A 70 -21.51 1.01 -35.40
CA ASP A 70 -21.34 1.35 -36.81
C ASP A 70 -20.00 2.05 -37.11
N HIS A 71 -19.38 2.68 -36.11
CA HIS A 71 -18.11 3.40 -36.24
C HIS A 71 -16.92 2.59 -35.69
N ALA A 72 -16.01 2.19 -36.58
CA ALA A 72 -14.81 1.42 -36.23
C ALA A 72 -13.91 2.11 -35.18
N GLN A 73 -13.80 3.45 -35.19
CA GLN A 73 -13.03 4.20 -34.20
C GLN A 73 -13.60 4.07 -32.78
N TYR A 74 -14.92 3.91 -32.63
CA TYR A 74 -15.52 3.71 -31.30
C TYR A 74 -15.21 2.33 -30.74
N LYS A 75 -15.03 1.31 -31.59
CA LYS A 75 -14.54 0.00 -31.17
C LYS A 75 -13.12 0.10 -30.62
N GLU A 76 -12.24 0.83 -31.31
CA GLU A 76 -10.85 1.07 -30.87
C GLU A 76 -10.80 1.79 -29.52
N TYR A 77 -11.60 2.85 -29.33
CA TYR A 77 -11.65 3.56 -28.04
C TYR A 77 -12.13 2.69 -26.89
N VAL A 78 -13.11 1.81 -27.13
CA VAL A 78 -13.64 0.92 -26.11
C VAL A 78 -12.61 -0.15 -25.74
N ASP A 79 -11.87 -0.66 -26.73
CA ASP A 79 -10.75 -1.57 -26.50
C ASP A 79 -9.62 -0.91 -25.71
N ASP A 80 -9.32 0.36 -25.99
CA ASP A 80 -8.34 1.15 -25.24
C ASP A 80 -8.79 1.39 -23.79
N ILE A 81 -10.05 1.79 -23.59
CA ILE A 81 -10.62 2.00 -22.24
C ILE A 81 -10.59 0.70 -21.44
N TYR A 82 -10.98 -0.42 -22.04
CA TYR A 82 -10.96 -1.73 -21.39
C TYR A 82 -9.53 -2.12 -21.00
N SER A 83 -8.58 -2.02 -21.94
CA SER A 83 -7.19 -2.39 -21.73
C SER A 83 -6.51 -1.51 -20.68
N ALA A 84 -6.75 -0.20 -20.72
CA ALA A 84 -6.26 0.75 -19.72
C ALA A 84 -6.87 0.48 -18.34
N GLY A 85 -8.17 0.14 -18.28
CA GLY A 85 -8.85 -0.21 -17.04
C GLY A 85 -8.24 -1.45 -16.37
N ILE A 86 -8.03 -2.51 -17.15
CA ILE A 86 -7.36 -3.74 -16.67
C ILE A 86 -5.94 -3.44 -16.20
N HIS A 87 -5.16 -2.69 -16.99
CA HIS A 87 -3.79 -2.33 -16.64
C HIS A 87 -3.72 -1.54 -15.33
N LEU A 88 -4.58 -0.54 -15.16
CA LEU A 88 -4.65 0.25 -13.94
C LEU A 88 -5.05 -0.61 -12.73
N LEU A 89 -5.96 -1.56 -12.90
CA LEU A 89 -6.37 -2.48 -11.84
C LEU A 89 -5.19 -3.37 -11.40
N THR A 90 -4.38 -3.85 -12.35
CA THR A 90 -3.14 -4.59 -12.05
C THR A 90 -2.16 -3.73 -11.25
N LEU A 91 -1.87 -2.50 -11.70
CA LEU A 91 -0.96 -1.60 -10.99
C LEU A 91 -1.42 -1.30 -9.56
N ILE A 92 -2.72 -1.08 -9.37
CA ILE A 92 -3.29 -0.83 -8.04
C ILE A 92 -3.12 -2.07 -7.14
N ASN A 93 -3.33 -3.27 -7.68
CA ASN A 93 -3.13 -4.51 -6.94
C ASN A 93 -1.66 -4.72 -6.56
N ASP A 94 -0.72 -4.44 -7.47
CA ASP A 94 0.72 -4.58 -7.22
C ASP A 94 1.17 -3.65 -6.07
N VAL A 95 0.66 -2.41 -6.03
CA VAL A 95 0.93 -1.46 -4.92
C VAL A 95 0.37 -1.97 -3.59
N LEU A 96 -0.81 -2.58 -3.60
CA LEU A 96 -1.39 -3.17 -2.41
C LEU A 96 -0.58 -4.36 -1.91
N ASP A 97 -0.13 -5.23 -2.82
CA ASP A 97 0.64 -6.43 -2.47
C ASP A 97 2.04 -6.06 -1.94
N PHE A 98 2.67 -5.04 -2.53
CA PHE A 98 3.90 -4.44 -1.98
C PHE A 98 3.68 -3.94 -0.56
N SER A 99 2.59 -3.21 -0.33
CA SER A 99 2.24 -2.69 1.00
C SER A 99 2.09 -3.85 2.02
N LYS A 100 1.34 -4.90 1.68
CA LYS A 100 1.17 -6.07 2.57
C LYS A 100 2.47 -6.81 2.84
N ALA A 101 3.38 -6.88 1.86
CA ALA A 101 4.68 -7.52 2.05
C ALA A 101 5.52 -6.79 3.11
N GLU A 102 5.52 -5.45 3.11
CA GLU A 102 6.18 -4.67 4.17
C GLU A 102 5.55 -4.92 5.56
N GLU A 103 4.24 -5.11 5.65
CA GLU A 103 3.55 -5.46 6.90
C GLU A 103 3.99 -6.82 7.46
N SER A 104 4.15 -7.81 6.57
CA SER A 104 4.59 -9.15 6.94
C SER A 104 6.04 -9.17 7.45
N SER A 105 6.90 -8.29 6.94
CA SER A 105 8.27 -8.15 7.45
C SER A 105 8.31 -7.58 8.89
N LEU A 106 7.32 -6.77 9.28
CA LEU A 106 7.26 -6.16 10.61
C LEU A 106 6.71 -7.12 11.68
N THR A 107 5.96 -8.14 11.28
CA THR A 107 5.37 -9.12 12.20
C THR A 107 6.29 -10.30 12.52
N VAL A 108 7.30 -10.57 11.69
CA VAL A 108 8.26 -11.68 11.88
C VAL A 108 9.34 -11.37 12.94
N GLU A 109 9.48 -10.12 13.37
CA GLU A 109 10.43 -9.74 14.45
C GLU A 109 9.86 -9.76 15.88
N LYS A 110 8.66 -10.32 16.10
CA LYS A 110 8.09 -10.47 17.45
C LYS A 110 8.32 -11.85 18.07
#